data_AF-A0A6S7HQN2-F1
#
_entry.id   AF-A0A6S7HQN2-F1
#
_cell.length_a   1.000
_cell.length_b   1.000
_cell.length_c   1.000
_cell.angle_alpha   90.00
_cell.angle_beta   90.00
_cell.angle_gamma   90.00
#
_symmetry.space_group_name_H-M   'P 1'
#
loop_
_entity.id
_entity.type
_entity.pdbx_description
1 polymer ?
#
loop_
_entity_poly.entity_id
_entity_poly.type
_entity_poly.pdbx_seq_one_letter_code
_entity_poly.pdbx_strand_id
1 'polypeptide(L)'
;MAPTLTMTPALKELMTLRVAENTSKAFVDKLKPVTPINVNLLESLLTDHPDREFVFGLCSGLRDGFKIGYHGPRRPYFSKNLKTAYLLPETVDSNLLDEVKQGHTIGPFTSPPFQNFQIYPLGLVSKNFQRQRQCEHFVRGIFATICTPR
;
A
#
# COMPACT_ATOMS: atom_id res chain seq x y z
N MET A 1 24.28 -6.81 19.25
CA MET A 1 23.69 -8.07 18.75
C MET A 1 22.55 -7.70 17.83
N ALA A 2 22.65 -8.03 16.53
CA ALA A 2 21.49 -7.93 15.64
C ALA A 2 20.45 -8.96 16.11
N PRO A 3 19.15 -8.60 16.17
CA PRO A 3 18.12 -9.58 16.52
C PRO A 3 18.15 -10.69 15.47
N THR A 4 18.31 -11.94 15.95
CA THR A 4 18.16 -13.13 15.12
C THR A 4 16.77 -13.10 14.51
N LEU A 5 16.68 -12.99 13.18
CA LEU A 5 15.41 -13.06 12.44
C LEU A 5 14.84 -14.46 12.60
N THR A 6 14.07 -14.69 13.66
CA THR A 6 13.26 -15.91 13.79
C THR A 6 12.20 -15.89 12.69
N MET A 7 12.26 -16.88 11.79
CA MET A 7 11.31 -17.01 10.68
C MET A 7 9.92 -17.38 11.22
N THR A 8 9.09 -16.37 11.45
CA THR A 8 7.69 -16.54 11.85
C THR A 8 6.89 -17.23 10.74
N PRO A 9 5.79 -17.95 11.05
CA PRO A 9 4.93 -18.55 10.02
C PRO A 9 4.40 -17.50 9.04
N ALA A 10 3.98 -16.33 9.56
CA ALA A 10 3.50 -15.23 8.74
C ALA A 10 4.59 -14.69 7.81
N LEU A 11 5.84 -14.56 8.30
CA LEU A 11 6.95 -14.13 7.47
C LEU A 11 7.29 -15.15 6.37
N LYS A 12 7.20 -16.46 6.66
CA LYS A 12 7.38 -17.51 5.64
C LYS A 12 6.33 -17.39 4.53
N GLU A 13 5.07 -17.17 4.88
CA GLU A 13 4.00 -16.97 3.91
C GLU A 13 4.15 -15.65 3.14
N LEU A 14 4.55 -14.57 3.80
CA LEU A 14 4.92 -13.32 3.11
C LEU A 14 6.05 -13.55 2.11
N MET A 15 7.03 -14.40 2.43
CA MET A 15 8.12 -14.71 1.50
C MET A 15 7.64 -15.49 0.26
N THR A 16 6.61 -16.33 0.37
CA THR A 16 6.06 -17.04 -0.81
C THR A 16 5.22 -16.13 -1.69
N LEU A 17 4.65 -15.05 -1.13
CA LEU A 17 3.93 -14.00 -1.85
C LEU A 17 4.87 -12.93 -2.45
N ARG A 18 6.19 -13.14 -2.40
CA ARG A 18 7.15 -12.18 -2.93
C ARG A 18 6.95 -11.93 -4.41
N VAL A 19 6.91 -10.65 -4.74
CA VAL A 19 6.88 -10.20 -6.13
C VAL A 19 8.32 -10.02 -6.59
N ALA A 20 8.81 -10.99 -7.36
CA ALA A 20 10.11 -10.97 -8.02
C ALA A 20 10.02 -10.21 -9.35
N GLU A 21 9.39 -9.04 -9.37
CA GLU A 21 9.24 -8.31 -10.62
C GLU A 21 10.35 -7.30 -10.85
N ASN A 22 10.88 -7.37 -12.06
CA ASN A 22 11.75 -6.39 -12.66
C ASN A 22 11.02 -5.05 -12.76
N THR A 23 11.79 -3.99 -12.57
CA THR A 23 11.44 -2.55 -12.52
C THR A 23 10.83 -2.02 -13.83
N SER A 24 9.99 -2.81 -14.52
CA SER A 24 9.43 -2.50 -15.82
C SER A 24 8.14 -1.70 -15.64
N LYS A 25 7.99 -0.66 -16.45
CA LYS A 25 6.76 0.15 -16.53
C LYS A 25 5.52 -0.73 -16.74
N ALA A 26 5.67 -1.85 -17.44
CA ALA A 26 4.60 -2.82 -17.69
C ALA A 26 4.06 -3.50 -16.42
N PHE A 27 4.88 -3.70 -15.38
CA PHE A 27 4.38 -4.22 -14.10
C PHE A 27 3.53 -3.18 -13.38
N VAL A 28 4.06 -1.95 -13.26
CA VAL A 28 3.36 -0.84 -12.57
C VAL A 28 2.02 -0.55 -13.25
N ASP A 29 1.97 -0.57 -14.58
CA ASP A 29 0.74 -0.35 -15.36
C ASP A 29 -0.33 -1.44 -15.13
N LYS A 30 0.07 -2.64 -14.71
CA LYS A 30 -0.87 -3.73 -14.33
C LYS A 30 -1.44 -3.55 -12.93
N LEU A 31 -0.80 -2.77 -12.07
CA LEU A 31 -1.31 -2.53 -10.72
C LEU A 31 -2.59 -1.71 -10.85
N LYS A 32 -3.70 -2.26 -10.34
CA LYS A 32 -4.99 -1.58 -10.26
C LYS A 32 -5.43 -1.53 -8.80
N PRO A 33 -5.97 -0.40 -8.32
CA PRO A 33 -6.53 -0.33 -6.99
C PRO A 33 -7.74 -1.28 -6.88
N VAL A 34 -7.82 -1.99 -5.77
CA VAL A 34 -9.02 -2.74 -5.41
C VAL A 34 -10.00 -1.77 -4.75
N THR A 35 -11.22 -1.70 -5.27
CA THR A 35 -12.30 -0.91 -4.68
C THR A 35 -13.50 -1.80 -4.38
N PRO A 36 -14.11 -1.71 -3.19
CA PRO A 36 -15.35 -2.43 -2.89
C PRO A 36 -16.56 -1.80 -3.60
N ILE A 37 -16.40 -0.63 -4.22
CA ILE A 37 -17.46 0.11 -4.89
C ILE A 37 -17.65 -0.42 -6.31
N ASN A 38 -18.89 -0.75 -6.69
CA ASN A 38 -19.24 -1.04 -8.07
C ASN A 38 -19.22 0.27 -8.90
N VAL A 39 -18.08 0.55 -9.52
CA VAL A 39 -17.87 1.81 -10.27
C VAL A 39 -18.84 1.94 -11.45
N ASN A 40 -19.19 0.85 -12.12
CA ASN A 40 -20.12 0.91 -13.27
C ASN A 40 -21.53 1.31 -12.82
N LEU A 41 -22.00 0.77 -11.68
CA LEU A 41 -23.27 1.18 -11.10
C LEU A 41 -23.21 2.63 -10.63
N LEU A 42 -22.14 3.03 -9.93
CA LEU A 42 -21.96 4.40 -9.48
C LEU A 42 -22.00 5.40 -10.66
N GLU A 43 -21.29 5.08 -11.76
CA GLU A 43 -21.27 5.91 -12.96
C GLU A 43 -22.67 6.03 -13.58
N SER A 44 -23.45 4.94 -13.60
CA SER A 44 -24.83 4.97 -14.09
C SER A 44 -25.76 5.83 -13.22
N LEU A 45 -25.55 5.82 -11.89
CA LEU A 45 -26.32 6.63 -10.95
C LEU A 45 -26.00 8.14 -11.05
N LEU A 46 -24.79 8.46 -11.55
CA LEU A 46 -24.32 9.83 -11.73
C LEU A 46 -24.55 10.37 -13.15
N THR A 47 -25.40 9.72 -13.95
CA THR A 47 -25.67 10.14 -15.34
C THR A 47 -26.18 11.58 -15.43
N ASP A 48 -27.06 11.98 -14.52
CA ASP A 48 -27.69 13.31 -14.55
C ASP A 48 -26.92 14.38 -13.75
N HIS A 49 -25.70 14.07 -13.30
CA HIS A 49 -24.91 15.03 -12.53
C HIS A 49 -24.43 16.19 -13.43
N PRO A 50 -24.61 17.47 -13.00
CA PRO A 50 -24.28 18.63 -13.83
C PRO A 50 -22.78 18.79 -14.07
N ASP A 51 -21.94 18.40 -13.11
CA ASP A 51 -20.49 18.41 -13.24
C ASP A 51 -19.99 17.04 -13.72
N ARG A 52 -19.72 16.96 -15.02
CA ARG A 52 -19.23 15.74 -15.67
C ARG A 52 -17.73 15.51 -15.46
N GLU A 53 -16.95 16.56 -15.23
CA GLU A 53 -15.51 16.42 -14.95
C GLU A 53 -15.29 15.78 -13.59
N PHE A 54 -16.08 16.18 -12.58
CA PHE A 54 -16.08 15.55 -11.28
C PHE A 54 -16.42 14.06 -11.35
N VAL A 55 -17.51 13.69 -12.06
CA VAL A 55 -17.92 12.28 -12.20
C VAL A 55 -16.83 11.47 -12.88
N PHE A 56 -16.24 12.01 -13.95
CA PHE A 56 -15.12 11.36 -14.64
C PHE A 56 -13.94 11.16 -13.68
N GLY A 57 -13.52 12.20 -12.96
CA GLY A 57 -12.41 12.15 -12.01
C GLY A 57 -12.64 11.16 -10.87
N LEU A 58 -13.87 11.08 -10.35
CA LEU A 58 -14.28 10.13 -9.32
C LEU A 58 -14.20 8.69 -9.83
N CYS A 59 -14.83 8.41 -10.99
CA CYS A 59 -14.88 7.06 -11.54
C CYS A 59 -13.50 6.59 -12.02
N SER A 60 -12.72 7.47 -12.68
CA SER A 60 -11.33 7.17 -13.04
C SER A 60 -10.48 6.96 -11.79
N GLY A 61 -10.69 7.76 -10.74
CA GLY A 61 -9.94 7.64 -9.50
C GLY A 61 -10.19 6.32 -8.77
N LEU A 62 -11.43 5.82 -8.80
CA LEU A 62 -11.78 4.53 -8.23
C LEU A 62 -11.23 3.34 -9.04
N ARG A 63 -11.09 3.48 -10.37
CA ARG A 63 -10.57 2.43 -11.27
C ARG A 63 -9.05 2.40 -11.35
N ASP A 64 -8.43 3.57 -11.38
CA ASP A 64 -7.01 3.75 -11.71
C ASP A 64 -6.19 4.38 -10.58
N GLY A 65 -6.86 4.96 -9.58
CA GLY A 65 -6.23 5.63 -8.44
C GLY A 65 -6.36 7.16 -8.51
N PHE A 66 -6.31 7.80 -7.33
CA PHE A 66 -6.43 9.26 -7.20
C PHE A 66 -5.07 9.96 -7.19
N LYS A 67 -5.00 11.14 -7.82
CA LYS A 67 -3.85 12.03 -7.72
C LYS A 67 -3.87 12.76 -6.38
N ILE A 68 -2.80 12.61 -5.60
CA ILE A 68 -2.63 13.28 -4.28
C ILE A 68 -2.25 14.77 -4.36
N GLY A 69 -2.15 15.36 -5.56
CA GLY A 69 -1.84 16.78 -5.74
C GLY A 69 -0.42 17.19 -5.35
N TYR A 70 0.54 16.26 -5.26
CA TYR A 70 1.94 16.59 -4.97
C TYR A 70 2.68 17.13 -6.20
N HIS A 71 3.26 18.32 -6.08
CA HIS A 71 3.97 19.03 -7.16
C HIS A 71 5.48 19.19 -6.90
N GLY A 72 6.01 18.64 -5.80
CA GLY A 72 7.42 18.74 -5.46
C GLY A 72 8.32 17.69 -6.15
N PRO A 73 9.63 17.70 -5.86
CA PRO A 73 10.57 16.76 -6.45
C PRO A 73 10.31 15.33 -5.95
N ARG A 74 10.02 14.40 -6.88
CA ARG A 74 9.84 12.97 -6.59
C ARG A 74 11.20 12.28 -6.50
N ARG A 75 11.77 12.23 -5.30
CA ARG A 75 13.04 11.53 -5.03
C ARG A 75 12.78 10.23 -4.25
N PRO A 76 13.59 9.18 -4.49
CA PRO A 76 13.54 8.00 -3.64
C PRO A 76 13.87 8.37 -2.20
N TYR A 77 13.22 7.69 -1.26
CA TYR A 77 13.38 7.92 0.16
C TYR A 77 13.40 6.59 0.90
N PHE A 78 14.35 6.42 1.83
CA PHE A 78 14.50 5.19 2.59
C PHE A 78 14.72 5.52 4.06
N SER A 79 13.76 5.15 4.89
CA SER A 79 13.84 5.30 6.34
C SER A 79 13.91 3.95 7.04
N LYS A 80 14.55 3.91 8.21
CA LYS A 80 14.65 2.72 9.06
C LYS A 80 13.40 2.60 9.94
N ASN A 81 12.90 1.38 10.13
CA ASN A 81 11.75 1.13 11.02
C ASN A 81 11.97 1.67 12.44
N LEU A 82 10.88 2.05 13.09
CA LEU A 82 10.89 2.50 14.49
C LEU A 82 11.23 1.33 15.42
N LYS A 83 11.76 1.65 16.60
CA LYS A 83 12.10 0.65 17.63
C LYS A 83 10.93 -0.29 17.95
N THR A 84 9.71 0.24 17.96
CA THR A 84 8.49 -0.52 18.29
C THR A 84 8.20 -1.65 17.30
N ALA A 85 8.59 -1.53 16.03
CA ALA A 85 8.43 -2.60 15.06
C ALA A 85 9.33 -3.81 15.36
N TYR A 86 10.50 -3.59 15.97
CA TYR A 86 11.43 -4.66 16.35
C TYR A 86 11.05 -5.34 17.68
N LEU A 87 10.22 -4.70 18.51
CA LEU A 87 9.82 -5.26 19.81
C LEU A 87 8.84 -6.43 19.67
N LEU A 88 7.96 -6.38 18.66
CA LEU A 88 6.94 -7.39 18.40
C LEU A 88 6.89 -7.72 16.90
N PRO A 89 7.93 -8.39 16.35
CA PRO A 89 8.03 -8.67 14.92
C PRO A 89 6.89 -9.56 14.40
N GLU A 90 6.39 -10.50 15.22
CA GLU A 90 5.30 -11.40 14.84
C GLU A 90 3.99 -10.65 14.54
N THR A 91 3.68 -9.62 15.34
CA THR A 91 2.51 -8.78 15.12
C THR A 91 2.66 -7.95 13.85
N VAL A 92 3.86 -7.45 13.56
CA VAL A 92 4.15 -6.74 12.31
C VAL A 92 3.96 -7.67 11.12
N ASP A 93 4.54 -8.87 11.15
CA ASP A 93 4.42 -9.85 10.07
C ASP A 93 2.97 -10.27 9.81
N SER A 94 2.20 -10.54 10.87
CA SER A 94 0.78 -10.91 10.76
C SER A 94 -0.05 -9.78 10.13
N ASN A 95 0.12 -8.54 10.59
CA ASN A 95 -0.62 -7.41 10.05
C ASN A 95 -0.26 -7.15 8.58
N LEU A 96 1.02 -7.28 8.21
CA LEU A 96 1.46 -7.16 6.82
C LEU A 96 0.83 -8.25 5.95
N LEU A 97 0.80 -9.50 6.43
CA LEU A 97 0.20 -10.62 5.72
C LEU A 97 -1.30 -10.39 5.49
N ASP A 98 -2.02 -9.87 6.48
CA ASP A 98 -3.44 -9.58 6.35
C ASP A 98 -3.70 -8.48 5.31
N GLU A 99 -2.91 -7.41 5.29
CA GLU A 99 -3.02 -6.34 4.28
C GLU A 99 -2.71 -6.83 2.87
N VAL A 100 -1.76 -7.76 2.72
CA VAL A 100 -1.44 -8.39 1.43
C VAL A 100 -2.57 -9.34 0.99
N LYS A 101 -3.08 -10.19 1.90
CA LYS A 101 -4.20 -11.11 1.60
C LYS A 101 -5.49 -10.38 1.23
N GLN A 102 -5.74 -9.21 1.84
CA GLN A 102 -6.87 -8.35 1.50
C GLN A 102 -6.69 -7.59 0.18
N GLY A 103 -5.50 -7.64 -0.43
CA GLY A 103 -5.17 -6.91 -1.66
C GLY A 103 -5.07 -5.40 -1.47
N HIS A 104 -5.01 -4.92 -0.22
CA HIS A 104 -4.79 -3.51 0.08
C HIS A 104 -3.33 -3.08 -0.17
N THR A 105 -2.41 -4.03 -0.01
CA THR A 105 -0.98 -3.84 -0.22
C THR A 105 -0.45 -4.85 -1.22
N ILE A 106 0.45 -4.41 -2.09
CA ILE A 106 1.17 -5.27 -3.05
C ILE A 106 2.60 -5.45 -2.55
N GLY A 107 3.07 -6.69 -2.55
CA GLY A 107 4.39 -7.07 -2.07
C GLY A 107 4.33 -8.34 -1.24
N PRO A 108 5.43 -8.71 -0.55
CA PRO A 108 6.68 -7.94 -0.42
C PRO A 108 7.55 -7.95 -1.69
N PHE A 109 8.23 -6.84 -1.97
CA PHE A 109 9.17 -6.71 -3.09
C PHE A 109 10.60 -7.05 -2.65
N THR A 110 11.35 -7.74 -3.51
CA THR A 110 12.78 -8.04 -3.25
C THR A 110 13.68 -6.84 -3.46
N SER A 111 13.25 -5.88 -4.28
CA SER A 111 13.93 -4.62 -4.57
C SER A 111 12.90 -3.54 -4.91
N PRO A 112 13.23 -2.24 -4.78
CA PRO A 112 12.33 -1.17 -5.17
C PRO A 112 11.83 -1.31 -6.62
N PRO A 113 10.51 -1.35 -6.87
CA PRO A 113 9.96 -1.60 -8.20
C PRO A 113 10.06 -0.41 -9.18
N PHE A 114 10.45 0.78 -8.71
CA PHE A 114 10.67 1.97 -9.56
C PHE A 114 11.64 2.97 -8.90
N GLN A 115 12.15 3.93 -9.70
CA GLN A 115 13.25 4.81 -9.29
C GLN A 115 12.91 5.79 -8.17
N ASN A 116 11.66 6.28 -8.10
CA ASN A 116 11.19 7.22 -7.08
C ASN A 116 10.45 6.53 -5.93
N PHE A 117 10.80 5.27 -5.63
CA PHE A 117 10.18 4.50 -4.55
C PHE A 117 10.47 5.11 -3.18
N GLN A 118 9.44 5.17 -2.33
CA GLN A 118 9.55 5.74 -1.00
C GLN A 118 9.21 4.69 0.06
N ILE A 119 10.13 4.49 0.99
CA ILE A 119 10.04 3.59 2.13
C ILE A 119 10.06 4.42 3.40
N TYR A 120 8.92 4.43 4.08
CA TYR A 120 8.70 5.08 5.36
C TYR A 120 8.82 4.06 6.50
N PRO A 121 9.11 4.52 7.73
CA PRO A 121 9.35 3.62 8.83
C PRO A 121 8.05 2.95 9.29
N LEU A 122 8.10 1.65 9.55
CA LEU A 122 7.02 0.94 10.25
C LEU A 122 7.17 1.11 11.76
N GLY A 123 6.02 1.23 12.43
CA GLY A 123 5.96 1.28 13.90
C GLY A 123 4.65 0.71 14.42
N LEU A 124 4.74 0.03 15.56
CA LEU A 124 3.58 -0.37 16.32
C LEU A 124 3.20 0.77 17.28
N VAL A 125 1.91 1.07 17.31
CA VAL A 125 1.28 2.00 18.25
C VAL A 125 0.09 1.29 18.87
N SER A 126 0.04 1.28 20.20
CA SER A 126 -1.08 0.73 20.95
C SER A 126 -2.29 1.64 20.81
N LYS A 127 -3.36 1.17 20.16
CA LYS A 127 -4.66 1.83 20.21
C LYS A 127 -5.36 1.44 21.51
N ASN A 128 -5.65 2.41 22.36
CA ASN A 128 -6.55 2.19 23.50
C ASN A 128 -7.99 2.29 23.01
N PHE A 129 -8.61 1.21 22.52
CA PHE A 129 -10.09 1.01 22.49
C PHE A 129 -10.43 -0.43 22.06
N GLN A 130 -11.58 -0.92 22.53
CA GLN A 130 -12.09 -2.32 22.57
C GLN A 130 -12.27 -3.06 21.22
N ARG A 131 -11.59 -2.68 20.14
CA ARG A 131 -11.61 -3.41 18.86
C ARG A 131 -10.18 -3.63 18.40
N GLN A 132 -9.69 -4.85 18.62
CA GLN A 132 -8.32 -5.26 18.28
C GLN A 132 -8.06 -5.13 16.78
N ARG A 133 -7.49 -3.99 16.37
CA ARG A 133 -6.62 -3.88 15.20
C ARG A 133 -5.40 -3.08 15.65
N GLN A 134 -4.39 -3.79 16.13
CA GLN A 134 -3.17 -3.19 16.65
C GLN A 134 -2.22 -2.81 15.51
N CYS A 135 -2.53 -1.70 14.83
CA CYS A 135 -1.60 -0.91 14.02
C CYS A 135 -2.28 0.43 13.66
N GLU A 136 -1.75 1.57 14.12
CA GLU A 136 -2.17 2.89 13.64
C GLU A 136 -1.03 3.82 13.24
N HIS A 137 0.21 3.35 13.26
CA HIS A 137 1.30 4.05 12.59
C HIS A 137 2.03 3.13 11.62
N PHE A 138 1.22 2.59 10.71
CA PHE A 138 1.66 2.54 9.33
C PHE A 138 1.62 4.01 8.86
N VAL A 139 2.73 4.76 8.94
CA VAL A 139 2.85 5.87 7.99
C VAL A 139 2.62 5.19 6.66
N ARG A 140 1.53 5.55 5.98
CA ARG A 140 1.07 5.03 4.70
C ARG A 140 2.14 5.24 3.64
N GLY A 141 3.20 4.48 3.76
CA GLY A 141 4.49 4.79 3.20
C GLY A 141 5.29 3.52 2.93
N ILE A 142 4.59 2.46 2.60
CA ILE A 142 4.74 1.87 1.27
C ILE A 142 3.31 1.67 0.76
N PHE A 143 2.59 2.76 0.52
CA PHE A 143 1.49 2.68 -0.41
C PHE A 143 2.15 2.75 -1.78
N ALA A 144 2.14 1.66 -2.52
CA ALA A 144 1.96 1.77 -3.95
C ALA A 144 0.56 2.41 -4.16
N THR A 145 0.40 3.68 -3.78
CA THR A 145 -0.50 4.55 -4.51
C THR A 145 0.05 4.44 -5.91
N ILE A 146 -0.71 3.76 -6.75
CA ILE A 146 -0.50 3.65 -8.18
C ILE A 146 -0.60 5.09 -8.70
N CYS A 147 0.44 5.88 -8.47
CA CYS A 147 0.73 7.09 -9.20
C CYS A 147 1.41 6.56 -10.46
N THR A 148 0.59 6.10 -11.40
CA THR A 148 1.07 5.88 -12.76
C THR A 148 1.80 7.16 -13.19
N PRO A 149 3.09 7.09 -13.57
CA PRO A 149 3.73 8.20 -14.22
C PRO A 149 3.10 8.32 -15.61
N ARG A 150 2.28 9.36 -15.79
CA ARG A 150 2.17 10.01 -17.10
C ARG A 150 2.90 11.35 -16.99
#